data_AF-A0A3C0EC05-F1
#
_entry.id   AF-A0A3C0EC05-F1
#
_cell.length_a   1.000
_cell.length_b   1.000
_cell.length_c   1.000
_cell.angle_alpha   90.00
_cell.angle_beta   90.00
_cell.angle_gamma   90.00
#
_symmetry.space_group_name_H-M   'P 1'
#
loop_
_entity.id
_entity.type
_entity.pdbx_description
1 polymer ?
#
loop_
_entity_poly.entity_id
_entity_poly.type
_entity_poly.pdbx_seq_one_letter_code
_entity_poly.pdbx_strand_id
1 'polypeptide(L)' 'MLPAESIIYALQRNWDMVDSALEGLDEAAMVRQPSDQCNSAAWILWHMTRVVDMFIHTRL' A
#
# COMPACT_ATOMS: atom_id res chain seq x y z
N MET A 1 -1.35 18.51 19.35
CA MET A 1 -1.33 17.79 18.07
C MET A 1 -2.53 18.26 17.27
N LEU A 2 -2.32 18.84 16.11
CA LEU A 2 -3.41 19.22 15.20
C LEU A 2 -4.04 17.93 14.66
N PRO A 3 -5.36 17.85 14.43
CA PRO A 3 -6.01 16.65 13.88
C PRO A 3 -5.35 16.13 12.58
N ALA A 4 -4.83 17.04 11.75
CA ALA A 4 -4.11 16.69 10.53
C ALA A 4 -2.80 15.93 10.79
N GLU A 5 -2.08 16.22 11.89
CA GLU A 5 -0.84 15.52 12.26
C GLU A 5 -1.13 14.05 12.61
N SER A 6 -2.24 13.78 13.31
CA SER A 6 -2.68 12.42 13.61
C SER A 6 -2.96 11.61 12.35
N ILE A 7 -3.60 12.24 11.34
CA ILE A 7 -3.94 11.60 10.08
C ILE A 7 -2.68 11.31 9.27
N ILE A 8 -1.75 12.27 9.18
CA ILE A 8 -0.48 12.08 8.49
C ILE A 8 0.32 10.94 9.14
N TYR A 9 0.40 10.91 10.47
CA TYR A 9 1.08 9.84 11.19
C TYR A 9 0.46 8.46 10.90
N ALA A 10 -0.87 8.37 10.90
CA ALA A 10 -1.56 7.12 10.58
C ALA A 10 -1.29 6.65 9.13
N LEU A 11 -1.26 7.58 8.17
CA LEU A 11 -0.95 7.27 6.77
C LEU A 11 0.50 6.79 6.61
N GLN A 12 1.46 7.43 7.27
CA GLN A 12 2.87 7.01 7.26
C GLN A 12 3.05 5.61 7.87
N ARG A 13 2.46 5.37 9.04
CA ARG A 13 2.50 4.06 9.70
C ARG A 13 1.92 2.95 8.83
N ASN A 14 0.87 3.21 8.04
CA ASN A 14 0.33 2.23 7.12
C ASN A 14 1.36 1.82 6.05
N TRP A 15 2.15 2.77 5.54
CA TRP A 15 3.22 2.46 4.58
C TRP A 15 4.36 1.67 5.23
N ASP A 16 4.77 2.00 6.46
CA ASP A 16 5.76 1.21 7.21
C ASP A 16 5.33 -0.26 7.39
N MET A 17 4.03 -0.48 7.61
CA MET A 17 3.45 -1.82 7.71
C MET A 17 3.44 -2.56 6.38
N VAL A 18 3.20 -1.85 5.26
CA VAL A 18 3.31 -2.43 3.92
C VAL A 18 4.75 -2.83 3.63
N ASP A 19 5.73 -1.96 3.90
CA ASP A 19 7.15 -2.28 3.71
C ASP A 19 7.55 -3.54 4.51
N SER A 20 7.13 -3.62 5.77
CA SER A 20 7.36 -4.79 6.63
C SER A 20 6.69 -6.06 6.08
N ALA A 21 5.50 -5.95 5.48
CA ALA A 21 4.78 -7.08 4.91
C ALA A 21 5.40 -7.60 3.60
N LEU A 22 6.17 -6.76 2.91
CA LEU A 22 6.86 -7.11 1.66
C LEU A 22 8.29 -7.62 1.89
N GLU A 23 8.81 -7.48 3.12
CA GLU A 23 10.16 -7.91 3.46
C GLU A 23 10.37 -9.42 3.18
N GLY A 24 11.40 -9.73 2.40
CA GLY A 24 11.75 -11.11 2.05
C GLY A 24 10.86 -11.77 0.98
N LEU A 25 9.89 -11.06 0.41
CA LEU A 25 9.13 -11.56 -0.74
C LEU A 25 9.97 -11.46 -2.03
N ASP A 26 10.10 -12.59 -2.73
CA ASP A 26 10.64 -12.62 -4.07
C ASP A 26 9.56 -12.36 -5.13
N GLU A 27 9.96 -12.29 -6.39
CA GLU A 27 9.04 -12.04 -7.51
C GLU A 27 7.91 -13.07 -7.58
N ALA A 28 8.20 -14.34 -7.35
CA ALA A 28 7.22 -15.42 -7.36
C ALA A 28 6.17 -15.24 -6.25
N ALA A 29 6.61 -14.87 -5.05
CA ALA A 29 5.71 -14.55 -3.94
C ALA A 29 4.88 -13.29 -4.21
N MET A 30 5.48 -12.28 -4.86
CA MET A 30 4.81 -11.02 -5.21
C MET A 30 3.67 -11.20 -6.21
N VAL A 31 3.82 -12.11 -7.19
CA VAL A 31 2.77 -12.37 -8.21
C VAL A 31 1.78 -13.46 -7.81
N ARG A 32 2.07 -14.23 -6.76
CA ARG A 32 1.22 -15.34 -6.32
C ARG A 32 -0.19 -14.87 -5.96
N GLN A 33 -1.17 -15.60 -6.46
CA GLN A 33 -2.58 -15.38 -6.18
C GLN A 33 -3.16 -16.62 -5.47
N PRO A 34 -3.45 -16.56 -4.15
CA PRO A 34 -3.87 -17.73 -3.37
C PRO A 34 -5.20 -18.36 -3.82
N SER A 35 -6.12 -17.56 -4.38
CA SER A 35 -7.36 -18.00 -4.99
C SER A 35 -7.84 -17.00 -6.04
N ASP A 36 -8.81 -17.38 -6.86
CA ASP A 36 -9.46 -16.53 -7.86
C ASP A 36 -10.06 -15.23 -7.30
N GLN A 37 -10.38 -15.21 -6.01
CA GLN A 37 -10.93 -14.04 -5.31
C GLN A 37 -9.87 -13.18 -4.61
N CYS A 38 -8.58 -13.52 -4.69
CA CYS A 38 -7.50 -12.73 -4.11
C CYS A 38 -6.79 -11.90 -5.17
N ASN A 39 -6.30 -10.71 -4.78
CA ASN A 39 -5.29 -9.99 -5.56
C ASN A 39 -3.89 -10.46 -5.14
N SER A 40 -2.92 -10.35 -6.05
CA SER A 40 -1.51 -10.58 -5.71
C SER A 40 -0.95 -9.43 -4.86
N ALA A 41 0.14 -9.67 -4.14
CA ALA A 41 0.81 -8.63 -3.35
C ALA A 41 1.29 -7.48 -4.24
N ALA A 42 1.81 -7.79 -5.44
CA ALA A 42 2.20 -6.80 -6.43
C ALA A 42 1.02 -5.92 -6.89
N TRP A 43 -0.16 -6.51 -7.11
CA TRP A 43 -1.35 -5.75 -7.48
C TRP A 43 -1.79 -4.82 -6.35
N ILE A 44 -1.80 -5.31 -5.11
CA ILE A 44 -2.18 -4.51 -3.93
C ILE A 44 -1.24 -3.32 -3.76
N LEU A 45 0.08 -3.55 -3.82
CA LEU A 45 1.08 -2.48 -3.74
C LEU A 45 0.85 -1.43 -4.82
N TRP A 46 0.74 -1.86 -6.08
CA TRP A 46 0.44 -0.96 -7.20
C TRP A 46 -0.85 -0.17 -6.97
N HIS A 47 -1.91 -0.83 -6.52
CA HIS A 47 -3.21 -0.20 -6.31
C HIS A 47 -3.14 0.87 -5.21
N MET A 48 -2.47 0.59 -4.09
CA MET A 48 -2.27 1.55 -3.02
C MET A 48 -1.50 2.80 -3.49
N THR A 49 -0.43 2.62 -4.26
CA THR A 49 0.32 3.75 -4.84
C THR A 49 -0.55 4.57 -5.79
N ARG A 50 -1.36 3.92 -6.63
CA ARG A 50 -2.29 4.61 -7.54
C ARG A 50 -3.37 5.40 -6.80
N VAL A 51 -3.87 4.91 -5.68
CA VAL A 51 -4.82 5.65 -4.83
C VAL A 51 -4.16 6.90 -4.27
N VAL A 52 -2.94 6.80 -3.73
CA VAL A 52 -2.20 7.98 -3.25
C VAL A 52 -1.93 8.98 -4.36
N ASP A 53 -1.48 8.51 -5.53
CA ASP A 53 -1.28 9.39 -6.68
C ASP A 53 -2.55 10.14 -7.07
N MET A 54 -3.71 9.48 -7.04
CA MET A 54 -4.97 10.09 -7.45
C MET A 54 -5.53 11.08 -6.43
N PHE A 55 -5.42 10.81 -5.13
CA PHE A 55 -6.06 11.64 -4.10
C PHE A 55 -5.13 12.65 -3.43
N ILE A 56 -3.81 12.42 -3.46
CA ILE A 56 -2.81 13.27 -2.80
C ILE A 56 -2.03 14.07 -3.83
N HIS A 57 -1.53 13.42 -4.87
CA HIS A 57 -0.65 14.06 -5.85
C HIS A 57 -1.41 14.70 -7.02
N THR A 58 -2.51 14.10 -7.45
CA THR A 58 -3.37 14.64 -8.50
C THR A 58 -4.51 15.39 -7.85
N ARG A 59 -4.54 16.72 -8.00
CA ARG A 59 -5.71 17.51 -7.60
C ARG A 59 -6.79 17.39 -8.69
N LEU A 60 -7.70 16.44 -8.53
CA LEU A 60 -9.00 16.46 -9.20
C LEU A 60 -10.01 17.31 -8.41
#